data_AF-A0A7V1EPK1-F1
#
_entry.id   AF-A0A7V1EPK1-F1
#
_cell.length_a   1.000
_cell.length_b   1.000
_cell.length_c   1.000
_cell.angle_alpha   90.00
_cell.angle_beta   90.00
_cell.angle_gamma   90.00
#
_symmetry.space_group_name_H-M   'P 1'
#
loop_
_entity.id
_entity.type
_entity.pdbx_description
1 polymer ?
#
loop_
_entity_poly.entity_id
_entity_poly.type
_entity_poly.pdbx_seq_one_letter_code
_entity_poly.pdbx_strand_id
1 'polypeptide(L)' 'IYPSFDIIRSGTRKEELLLDKKTLGRMWILRKLLNEMNVIEAMEFMLTRMKRTKSNEEFMETMSQ' A
#
# COMPACT_ATOMS: atom_id res chain seq x y z
N ILE A 1 11.04 9.61 9.56
CA ILE A 1 10.12 8.48 9.29
C ILE A 1 10.96 7.35 8.71
N TYR A 2 10.86 6.13 9.26
CA TYR A 2 11.51 4.93 8.72
C TYR A 2 10.42 3.87 8.51
N PRO A 3 10.43 3.09 7.42
CA PRO A 3 11.41 3.09 6.32
C PRO A 3 11.33 4.37 5.45
N SER A 4 12.43 4.71 4.75
CA SER A 4 12.56 5.96 3.98
C SER A 4 12.60 5.71 2.48
N PHE A 5 11.48 5.29 1.90
CA PHE A 5 11.34 5.11 0.44
C PHE A 5 10.12 5.87 -0.09
N ASP A 6 10.15 6.16 -1.39
CA ASP A 6 9.04 6.80 -2.08
C ASP A 6 8.06 5.74 -2.59
N ILE A 7 6.95 5.56 -1.87
CA ILE A 7 5.93 4.56 -2.21
C ILE A 7 5.17 4.87 -3.50
N ILE A 8 5.05 6.15 -3.86
CA ILE A 8 4.36 6.61 -5.07
C ILE A 8 5.17 6.24 -6.31
N ARG A 9 6.49 6.41 -6.24
CA ARG A 9 7.40 6.07 -7.35
C ARG A 9 7.81 4.60 -7.40
N SER A 10 7.61 3.85 -6.33
CA SER A 10 8.00 2.44 -6.24
C SER A 10 7.01 1.52 -6.96
N GLY A 11 7.51 0.62 -7.82
CA GLY A 11 6.68 -0.36 -8.51
C GLY A 11 7.48 -1.48 -9.17
N THR A 12 6.81 -2.59 -9.46
CA THR A 12 7.42 -3.77 -10.10
C THR A 12 6.78 -4.00 -11.46
N ARG A 13 7.59 -4.20 -12.50
CA ARG A 13 7.08 -4.54 -13.84
C ARG A 13 6.50 -5.95 -13.81
N LYS A 14 5.34 -6.13 -14.47
CA LYS A 14 4.61 -7.41 -14.52
C LYS A 14 4.23 -7.95 -13.13
N GLU A 15 3.82 -7.08 -12.21
CA GLU A 15 3.40 -7.48 -10.86
C GLU A 15 2.20 -8.46 -10.87
N GLU A 16 1.45 -8.53 -11.97
CA GLU A 16 0.38 -9.50 -12.18
C GLU A 16 0.82 -10.97 -12.23
N LEU A 17 2.11 -11.22 -12.44
CA LEU A 17 2.69 -12.56 -12.37
C LEU A 17 3.11 -12.96 -10.96
N LEU A 18 3.17 -12.00 -10.03
CA LEU A 18 3.66 -12.19 -8.66
C LEU A 18 2.54 -12.19 -7.62
N LEU A 19 1.46 -11.45 -7.91
CA LEU A 19 0.36 -11.24 -6.99
C LEU A 19 -0.93 -11.79 -7.59
N ASP A 20 -1.81 -12.30 -6.74
CA ASP A 20 -3.15 -12.72 -7.17
C ASP A 20 -4.03 -11.51 -7.53
N LYS A 21 -5.11 -11.76 -8.28
CA LYS A 21 -6.01 -10.69 -8.76
C LYS A 21 -6.63 -9.86 -7.64
N LYS A 22 -6.95 -10.46 -6.49
CA LYS A 22 -7.57 -9.77 -5.35
C LYS A 22 -6.55 -8.80 -4.74
N THR A 23 -5.31 -9.25 -4.53
CA THR A 23 -4.23 -8.41 -4.01
C THR A 23 -3.88 -7.27 -4.96
N LEU A 24 -3.79 -7.55 -6.27
CA LEU A 24 -3.54 -6.52 -7.29
C LEU A 24 -4.61 -5.42 -7.29
N GLY A 25 -5.90 -5.81 -7.28
CA GLY A 25 -6.99 -4.85 -7.24
C GLY A 25 -6.93 -3.93 -6.02
N ARG A 26 -6.61 -4.51 -4.85
CA ARG A 26 -6.43 -3.76 -3.60
C ARG A 26 -5.21 -2.84 -3.63
N MET A 27 -4.07 -3.34 -4.13
CA MET A 27 -2.85 -2.53 -4.30
C MET A 27 -3.10 -1.34 -5.22
N TRP A 28 -3.88 -1.51 -6.28
CA TRP A 28 -4.21 -0.43 -7.20
C TRP A 28 -5.06 0.67 -6.56
N ILE A 29 -6.08 0.28 -5.78
CA ILE A 29 -6.91 1.23 -5.01
C ILE A 29 -6.03 1.98 -3.99
N LEU A 30 -5.18 1.27 -3.27
CA LEU A 30 -4.25 1.86 -2.31
C LEU A 30 -3.30 2.86 -2.99
N ARG A 31 -2.69 2.50 -4.12
CA ARG A 31 -1.81 3.39 -4.88
C ARG A 31 -2.54 4.65 -5.35
N LYS A 32 -3.80 4.54 -5.76
CA LYS A 32 -4.61 5.72 -6.13
C LYS A 32 -4.80 6.66 -4.95
N LEU A 33 -5.18 6.13 -3.79
CA LEU A 33 -5.33 6.93 -2.57
C LEU A 33 -4.02 7.63 -2.18
N LEU A 34 -2.90 6.90 -2.22
CA LEU A 34 -1.59 7.45 -1.85
C LEU A 34 -1.08 8.51 -2.85
N ASN A 35 -1.47 8.43 -4.12
CA ASN A 35 -1.10 9.41 -5.15
C ASN A 35 -1.71 10.80 -4.93
N GLU A 36 -2.80 10.91 -4.15
CA GLU A 36 -3.41 12.20 -3.80
C GLU A 36 -2.69 12.89 -2.63
N MET A 37 -1.79 12.17 -1.94
CA MET A 37 -1.05 12.66 -0.77
C MET A 37 0.39 13.04 -1.15
N ASN A 38 1.02 13.88 -0.33
CA ASN A 38 2.48 14.04 -0.44
C ASN A 38 3.21 12.80 0.13
N VAL A 39 4.47 12.59 -0.28
CA VAL A 39 5.23 11.38 0.08
C VAL A 39 5.32 11.17 1.61
N ILE A 40 5.43 12.25 2.38
CA ILE A 40 5.54 12.19 3.85
C ILE A 40 4.22 11.71 4.46
N GLU A 41 3.10 12.34 4.07
CA GLU A 41 1.75 11.98 4.50
C GLU A 41 1.40 10.54 4.11
N ALA A 42 1.72 10.12 2.89
CA ALA A 42 1.47 8.76 2.42
C ALA A 42 2.22 7.74 3.29
N MET A 43 3.47 8.03 3.66
CA MET A 43 4.26 7.15 4.52
C MET A 43 3.75 7.12 5.96
N GLU A 44 3.34 8.26 6.53
CA GLU A 44 2.73 8.30 7.86
C GLU A 44 1.38 7.58 7.91
N PHE A 45 0.55 7.77 6.88
CA PHE A 45 -0.70 7.06 6.71
C PHE A 45 -0.47 5.54 6.67
N MET A 46 0.45 5.08 5.83
CA MET A 46 0.79 3.65 5.72
C MET A 46 1.27 3.08 7.04
N LEU A 47 2.24 3.73 7.69
CA LEU A 47 2.76 3.28 8.99
C LEU A 47 1.67 3.23 10.06
N THR A 48 0.76 4.21 10.06
CA THR A 48 -0.34 4.27 11.04
C THR A 48 -1.33 3.12 10.85
N ARG A 49 -1.64 2.77 9.60
CA ARG A 49 -2.57 1.66 9.30
C ARG A 49 -1.90 0.31 9.51
N MET A 50 -0.67 0.11 9.03
CA MET A 50 0.07 -1.14 9.21
C MET A 50 0.33 -1.46 10.68
N LYS A 51 0.57 -0.45 11.55
CA LYS A 51 0.73 -0.66 13.00
C LYS A 51 -0.51 -1.21 13.70
N ARG A 52 -1.71 -1.08 13.11
CA ARG A 52 -2.96 -1.60 13.67
C ARG A 52 -3.21 -3.07 13.36
N THR A 53 -2.45 -3.64 12.42
CA THR A 53 -2.62 -5.01 11.93
C THR A 53 -1.37 -5.82 12.21
N LYS A 54 -1.52 -7.13 12.40
CA LYS A 54 -0.40 -8.04 12.65
C LYS A 54 0.25 -8.54 11.36
N SER A 55 -0.51 -8.60 10.26
CA SER A 55 0.00 -9.08 8.97
C SER A 55 -0.45 -8.20 7.80
N ASN A 56 0.24 -8.36 6.67
CA ASN A 56 -0.11 -7.66 5.42
C ASN A 56 -1.45 -8.17 4.86
N GLU A 57 -1.81 -9.44 5.06
CA GLU A 57 -3.13 -9.95 4.65
C GLU A 57 -4.25 -9.21 5.40
N GLU A 58 -4.12 -9.08 6.72
CA GLU A 58 -5.09 -8.36 7.56
C GLU A 58 -5.19 -6.89 7.13
N PHE A 59 -4.06 -6.22 6.91
CA PHE A 59 -4.02 -4.85 6.38
C PHE A 59 -4.81 -4.72 5.06
N MET A 60 -4.55 -5.61 4.11
CA MET A 60 -5.21 -5.58 2.81
C MET A 60 -6.72 -5.89 2.90
N GLU A 61 -7.16 -6.63 3.91
CA GLU A 61 -8.58 -6.86 4.18
C GLU A 61 -9.28 -5.65 4.78
N THR A 62 -8.62 -4.89 5.67
CA THR A 62 -9.19 -3.67 6.24
C THR A 62 -9.45 -2.55 5.22
N MET A 63 -8.87 -2.65 4.01
CA MET A 63 -9.08 -1.71 2.91
C MET A 63 -10.25 -2.11 1.99
N SER A 64 -10.91 -3.23 2.27
CA SER A 64 -12.10 -3.69 1.53
C SER A 64 -13.42 -3.38 2.22
N GLN A 65 -13.40 -2.63 3.32
CA GLN A 65 -14.58 -2.05 3.97
C GLN A 65 -14.68 -0.56 3.68
#